data_AF-A0A526WKC5-F1
#
_entry.id   AF-A0A526WKC5-F1
#
_cell.length_a   1.000
_cell.length_b   1.000
_cell.length_c   1.000
_cell.angle_alpha   90.00
_cell.angle_beta   90.00
_cell.angle_gamma   90.00
#
_symmetry.space_group_name_H-M   'P 1'
#
loop_
_entity.id
_entity.type
_entity.pdbx_description
1 polymer ?
#
loop_
_entity_poly.entity_id
_entity_poly.type
_entity_poly.pdbx_seq_one_letter_code
_entity_poly.pdbx_strand_id
1 'polypeptide(L)'
;MPAFLARLSCRPATLPPIRGSSERSSPGKASQRTLTGWRICCCASGIRICAFGHTHRLGVFEWQGSMPRELPGDEINLKEGAYYLVNPGSVGESRTSDSRATYLVLDTARQAIEVKRVSYDWSVSLAKKRQAGLLPPLAALPKPLRVALRRCLVVFGLYDAIRRKWPVRSLK
;
A
#
# COMPACT_ATOMS: atom_id res chain seq x y z
N MET A 1 -50.41 -3.89 -21.57
CA MET A 1 -49.51 -4.49 -20.57
C MET A 1 -48.37 -3.51 -20.30
N PRO A 2 -48.42 -2.67 -19.26
CA PRO A 2 -47.39 -1.67 -19.02
C PRO A 2 -46.25 -2.25 -18.18
N ALA A 3 -45.03 -2.15 -18.69
CA ALA A 3 -43.82 -2.53 -17.97
C ALA A 3 -43.50 -1.49 -16.88
N PHE A 4 -43.38 -1.99 -15.66
CA PHE A 4 -43.18 -1.29 -14.41
C PHE A 4 -41.83 -0.53 -14.39
N LEU A 5 -41.87 0.76 -14.09
CA LEU A 5 -40.75 1.56 -13.61
C LEU A 5 -40.28 1.02 -12.25
N ALA A 6 -39.24 0.20 -12.23
CA ALA A 6 -38.56 -0.19 -11.00
C ALA A 6 -37.65 0.97 -10.54
N ARG A 7 -38.24 1.89 -9.77
CA ARG A 7 -37.54 2.90 -8.99
C ARG A 7 -36.74 2.19 -7.89
N LEU A 8 -35.53 1.74 -8.18
CA LEU A 8 -34.60 1.21 -7.19
C LEU A 8 -34.18 2.35 -6.26
N SER A 9 -34.87 2.42 -5.11
CA SER A 9 -34.52 3.23 -3.96
C SER A 9 -33.16 2.77 -3.41
N CYS A 10 -32.07 3.31 -3.93
CA CYS A 10 -30.78 3.29 -3.25
C CYS A 10 -30.92 4.12 -1.97
N ARG A 11 -31.09 3.46 -0.82
CA ARG A 11 -30.89 4.12 0.46
C ARG A 11 -29.39 4.40 0.59
N PRO A 12 -28.95 5.67 0.74
CA PRO A 12 -27.56 5.95 1.03
C PRO A 12 -27.21 5.32 2.38
N ALA A 13 -26.20 4.46 2.42
CA ALA A 13 -25.66 3.95 3.66
C ALA A 13 -25.10 5.14 4.46
N THR A 14 -25.82 5.56 5.50
CA THR A 14 -25.37 6.57 6.45
C THR A 14 -24.16 6.03 7.19
N LEU A 15 -22.97 6.57 6.89
CA LEU A 15 -21.77 6.36 7.69
C LEU A 15 -22.04 6.83 9.14
N PRO A 16 -21.57 6.10 10.16
CA PRO A 16 -21.64 6.62 11.52
C PRO A 16 -20.79 7.90 11.61
N PRO A 17 -21.24 8.94 12.35
CA PRO A 17 -20.45 10.12 12.58
C PRO A 17 -19.15 9.75 13.29
N ILE A 18 -18.07 10.43 12.93
CA ILE A 18 -16.76 10.29 13.57
C ILE A 18 -16.89 10.80 15.00
N ARG A 19 -17.25 9.93 15.96
CA ARG A 19 -16.96 10.20 17.37
C ARG A 19 -15.48 9.96 17.55
N GLY A 20 -14.75 11.03 17.84
CA GLY A 20 -13.43 10.93 18.43
C GLY A 20 -13.58 10.23 19.78
N SER A 21 -13.37 8.91 19.82
CA SER A 21 -13.12 8.22 21.07
C SER A 21 -11.68 8.52 21.47
N SER A 22 -11.57 9.04 22.69
CA SER A 22 -10.35 9.39 23.38
C SER A 22 -9.51 8.16 23.72
N GLU A 23 -8.94 7.50 22.72
CA GLU A 23 -7.90 6.50 22.94
C GLU A 23 -6.68 6.83 22.08
N ARG A 24 -5.66 7.30 22.80
CA ARG A 24 -4.39 7.80 22.29
C ARG A 24 -3.53 6.63 21.79
N SER A 25 -3.91 6.07 20.64
CA SER A 25 -2.96 5.33 19.80
C SER A 25 -3.03 5.95 18.42
N SER A 26 -2.01 6.74 18.07
CA SER A 26 -1.95 7.42 16.78
C SER A 26 -2.15 6.40 15.66
N PRO A 27 -3.22 6.49 14.85
CA PRO A 27 -3.39 5.58 13.74
C PRO A 27 -2.22 5.79 12.79
N GLY A 28 -1.42 4.75 12.58
CA GLY A 28 -0.29 4.82 11.66
C GLY A 28 -0.76 5.29 10.28
N LYS A 29 0.09 6.00 9.53
CA LYS A 29 -0.26 6.64 8.23
C LYS A 29 -0.96 5.73 7.20
N ALA A 30 -0.87 4.41 7.35
CA ALA A 30 -1.64 3.43 6.58
C ALA A 30 -3.16 3.55 6.83
N SER A 31 -3.58 3.74 8.09
CA SER A 31 -4.97 3.83 8.54
C SER A 31 -5.70 5.07 8.00
N GLN A 32 -5.02 6.22 7.86
CA GLN A 32 -5.62 7.45 7.33
C GLN A 32 -6.01 7.33 5.84
N ARG A 33 -5.32 6.49 5.06
CA ARG A 33 -5.57 6.32 3.61
C ARG A 33 -6.60 5.25 3.32
N THR A 34 -6.72 4.25 4.20
CA THR A 34 -7.83 3.30 4.17
C THR A 34 -9.14 4.11 4.18
N LEU A 35 -9.28 5.10 5.06
CA LEU A 35 -10.50 5.90 5.28
C LEU A 35 -11.02 6.67 4.04
N THR A 36 -10.16 7.13 3.13
CA THR A 36 -10.61 7.82 1.90
C THR A 36 -11.10 6.84 0.82
N GLY A 37 -10.51 5.64 0.76
CA GLY A 37 -10.92 4.59 -0.17
C GLY A 37 -12.35 4.10 0.04
N TRP A 38 -12.81 4.03 1.30
CA TRP A 38 -14.20 3.63 1.62
C TRP A 38 -15.23 4.62 1.08
N ARG A 39 -14.92 5.92 1.05
CA ARG A 39 -15.84 6.93 0.51
C ARG A 39 -16.10 6.76 -0.99
N ILE A 40 -15.13 6.22 -1.74
CA ILE A 40 -15.25 5.97 -3.19
C ILE A 40 -16.02 4.67 -3.46
N CYS A 41 -15.80 3.65 -2.63
CA CYS A 41 -16.45 2.35 -2.76
C CYS A 41 -17.94 2.41 -2.31
N CYS A 42 -18.23 3.08 -1.20
CA CYS A 42 -19.53 2.96 -0.54
C CYS A 42 -20.62 3.96 -0.98
N CYS A 43 -20.31 5.07 -1.66
CA CYS A 43 -21.27 6.18 -1.73
C CYS A 43 -21.77 6.61 -3.13
N ALA A 44 -21.21 6.15 -4.26
CA ALA A 44 -21.70 6.66 -5.56
C ALA A 44 -21.49 5.80 -6.81
N SER A 45 -20.57 4.82 -6.81
CA SER A 45 -20.07 4.23 -8.07
C SER A 45 -20.61 2.83 -8.38
N GLY A 46 -21.18 2.12 -7.42
CA GLY A 46 -21.56 0.70 -7.58
C GLY A 46 -20.36 -0.27 -7.69
N ILE A 47 -19.14 0.23 -7.52
CA ILE A 47 -17.92 -0.56 -7.60
C ILE A 47 -17.75 -1.36 -6.31
N ARG A 48 -17.74 -2.69 -6.42
CA ARG A 48 -17.58 -3.61 -5.27
C ARG A 48 -16.13 -3.81 -4.83
N ILE A 49 -15.15 -3.60 -5.72
CA ILE A 49 -13.73 -3.87 -5.44
C ILE A 49 -12.89 -2.66 -5.87
N CYS A 50 -12.14 -2.09 -4.95
CA CYS A 50 -11.25 -0.96 -5.18
C CYS A 50 -9.80 -1.34 -4.89
N ALA A 51 -8.96 -1.35 -5.93
CA ALA A 51 -7.53 -1.59 -5.78
C ALA A 51 -6.79 -0.27 -5.50
N PHE A 52 -5.91 -0.26 -4.51
CA PHE A 52 -5.09 0.90 -4.15
C PHE A 52 -3.65 0.50 -3.85
N GLY A 53 -2.72 1.42 -4.07
CA GLY A 53 -1.28 1.18 -3.89
C GLY A 53 -0.64 2.13 -2.89
N HIS A 54 0.59 2.56 -3.21
CA HIS A 54 1.36 3.62 -2.55
C HIS A 54 1.94 3.28 -1.15
N THR A 55 1.32 2.41 -0.36
CA THR A 55 1.87 1.98 0.93
C THR A 55 2.96 0.92 0.82
N HIS A 56 3.00 0.18 -0.30
CA HIS A 56 3.86 -0.99 -0.51
C HIS A 56 3.62 -2.10 0.53
N ARG A 57 2.43 -2.11 1.14
CA ARG A 57 2.01 -3.11 2.13
C ARG A 57 0.79 -3.83 1.61
N LEU A 58 0.90 -5.15 1.54
CA LEU A 58 -0.23 -6.03 1.26
C LEU A 58 -1.31 -5.80 2.30
N GLY A 59 -2.56 -5.71 1.87
CA GLY A 59 -3.72 -5.64 2.76
C GLY A 59 -5.00 -5.79 1.98
N VAL A 60 -5.90 -6.65 2.46
CA VAL A 60 -7.23 -6.83 1.90
C VAL A 60 -8.23 -6.49 2.99
N PHE A 61 -9.11 -5.54 2.71
CA PHE A 61 -10.11 -5.08 3.66
C PHE A 61 -11.51 -5.32 3.11
N GLU A 62 -12.39 -5.83 3.97
CA GLU A 62 -13.79 -6.12 3.70
C GLU A 62 -14.69 -5.11 4.43
N TRP A 63 -15.76 -4.70 3.75
CA TRP A 63 -16.87 -3.91 4.27
C TRP A 63 -18.20 -4.63 4.11
N GLN A 64 -19.02 -4.63 5.16
CA GLN A 64 -20.41 -5.09 5.10
C GLN A 64 -21.32 -4.20 5.95
N GLY A 65 -21.29 -2.88 5.73
CA GLY A 65 -22.15 -1.93 6.47
C GLY A 65 -21.70 -1.60 7.90
N SER A 66 -20.62 -2.21 8.40
CA SER A 66 -20.07 -2.01 9.75
C SER A 66 -18.60 -1.57 9.70
N MET A 67 -17.80 -1.80 10.75
CA MET A 67 -16.38 -1.42 10.75
C MET A 67 -15.60 -2.23 9.68
N PRO A 68 -14.66 -1.58 8.96
CA PRO A 68 -13.69 -2.26 8.10
C PRO A 68 -12.99 -3.42 8.80
N ARG A 69 -12.97 -4.59 8.16
CA ARG A 69 -12.22 -5.75 8.65
C ARG A 69 -11.08 -6.09 7.70
N GLU A 70 -9.88 -6.23 8.24
CA GLU A 70 -8.76 -6.81 7.48
C GLU A 70 -8.93 -8.32 7.37
N LEU A 71 -8.81 -8.85 6.15
CA LEU A 71 -8.87 -10.27 5.87
C LEU A 71 -7.44 -10.81 5.73
N PRO A 72 -6.94 -11.57 6.73
CA PRO A 72 -5.67 -12.25 6.61
C PRO A 72 -5.80 -13.50 5.74
N GLY A 73 -4.74 -13.82 5.01
CA GLY A 73 -4.66 -15.05 4.20
C GLY A 73 -4.17 -14.80 2.79
N ASP A 74 -3.89 -15.90 2.10
CA ASP A 74 -3.42 -15.87 0.71
C ASP A 74 -4.52 -16.23 -0.30
N GLU A 75 -5.68 -16.70 0.17
CA GLU A 75 -6.88 -16.93 -0.66
C GLU A 75 -8.08 -16.36 0.09
N ILE A 76 -8.81 -15.46 -0.57
CA ILE A 76 -9.92 -14.71 0.00
C ILE A 76 -11.11 -14.83 -0.94
N ASN A 77 -12.15 -15.53 -0.48
CA ASN A 77 -13.41 -15.62 -1.20
C ASN A 77 -14.21 -14.32 -1.02
N LEU A 78 -14.65 -13.76 -2.14
CA LEU A 78 -15.47 -12.56 -2.16
C LEU A 78 -16.93 -12.94 -1.91
N LYS A 79 -17.57 -12.17 -1.04
CA LYS A 79 -18.98 -12.34 -0.68
C LYS A 79 -19.82 -11.34 -1.46
N GLU A 80 -20.98 -11.81 -1.88
CA GLU A 80 -21.99 -10.97 -2.51
C GLU A 80 -22.47 -9.90 -1.52
N GLY A 81 -22.61 -8.65 -1.96
CA GLY A 81 -23.02 -7.52 -1.11
C GLY A 81 -21.94 -6.93 -0.20
N ALA A 82 -20.72 -7.47 -0.20
CA ALA A 82 -19.57 -6.90 0.48
C ALA A 82 -18.77 -5.99 -0.46
N TYR A 83 -18.11 -4.98 0.12
CA TYR A 83 -17.19 -4.10 -0.61
C TYR A 83 -15.76 -4.38 -0.17
N TYR A 84 -14.84 -4.37 -1.12
CA TYR A 84 -13.45 -4.74 -0.90
C TYR A 84 -12.52 -3.59 -1.26
N LEU A 85 -11.56 -3.33 -0.38
CA LEU A 85 -10.46 -2.42 -0.62
C LEU A 85 -9.16 -3.22 -0.56
N VAL A 86 -8.47 -3.33 -1.69
CA VAL A 86 -7.36 -4.30 -1.87
C VAL A 86 -6.06 -3.59 -2.22
N ASN A 87 -4.98 -3.96 -1.54
CA ASN A 87 -3.64 -3.46 -1.81
C ASN A 87 -2.73 -4.63 -2.19
N PRO A 88 -2.22 -4.70 -3.43
CA PRO A 88 -1.39 -5.80 -3.87
C PRO A 88 0.02 -5.81 -3.27
N GLY A 89 0.41 -4.75 -2.56
CA GLY A 89 1.74 -4.63 -1.98
C GLY A 89 2.74 -4.00 -2.94
N SER A 90 3.92 -4.61 -3.08
CA SER A 90 5.00 -4.11 -3.93
C SER A 90 5.75 -5.26 -4.60
N VAL A 91 6.08 -5.06 -5.88
CA VAL A 91 6.86 -6.00 -6.67
C VAL A 91 8.36 -5.71 -6.55
N GLY A 92 8.78 -4.44 -6.70
CA GLY A 92 10.20 -4.07 -6.85
C GLY A 92 10.84 -3.29 -5.70
N GLU A 93 10.06 -2.82 -4.73
CA GLU A 93 10.59 -2.05 -3.58
C GLU A 93 9.74 -2.30 -2.33
N SER A 94 9.71 -3.56 -1.89
CA SER A 94 9.06 -3.91 -0.62
C SER A 94 9.64 -3.06 0.51
N ARG A 95 8.76 -2.36 1.24
CA ARG A 95 9.13 -1.57 2.43
C ARG A 95 9.00 -2.39 3.72
N THR A 96 8.84 -3.70 3.57
CA THR A 96 8.58 -4.66 4.63
C THR A 96 9.81 -5.55 4.81
N SER A 97 9.88 -6.30 5.91
CA SER A 97 10.96 -7.26 6.16
C SER A 97 11.03 -8.37 5.10
N ASP A 98 9.89 -8.72 4.52
CA ASP A 98 9.81 -9.68 3.41
C ASP A 98 10.22 -8.99 2.09
N SER A 99 11.28 -9.51 1.48
CA SER A 99 11.84 -8.99 0.23
C SER A 99 11.16 -9.56 -1.02
N ARG A 100 10.27 -10.55 -0.87
CA ARG A 100 9.56 -11.17 -1.98
C ARG A 100 8.64 -10.15 -2.69
N ALA A 101 8.55 -10.30 -4.01
CA ALA A 101 7.59 -9.55 -4.80
C ALA A 101 6.19 -10.03 -4.44
N THR A 102 5.28 -9.11 -4.12
CA THR A 102 3.90 -9.43 -3.77
C THR A 102 2.95 -8.84 -4.81
N TYR A 103 1.98 -9.64 -5.26
CA TYR A 103 0.88 -9.21 -6.12
C TYR A 103 -0.41 -9.98 -5.78
N LEU A 104 -1.53 -9.52 -6.32
CA LEU A 104 -2.84 -10.14 -6.17
C LEU A 104 -3.36 -10.60 -7.53
N VAL A 105 -4.04 -11.74 -7.54
CA VAL A 105 -4.83 -12.23 -8.67
C VAL A 105 -6.29 -12.15 -8.27
N LEU A 106 -7.09 -11.39 -9.02
CA LEU A 106 -8.54 -11.34 -8.85
C LEU A 106 -9.15 -12.31 -9.87
N ASP A 107 -9.71 -13.41 -9.38
CA ASP A 107 -10.50 -14.34 -10.18
C ASP A 107 -11.97 -13.91 -10.18
N THR A 108 -12.42 -13.36 -11.31
CA THR A 108 -13.80 -12.89 -11.47
C THR A 108 -14.80 -14.03 -11.68
N ALA A 109 -14.36 -15.22 -12.10
CA ALA A 109 -15.24 -16.37 -12.27
C ALA A 109 -15.50 -17.08 -10.94
N ARG A 110 -14.44 -17.30 -10.15
CA ARG A 110 -14.52 -17.89 -8.81
C ARG A 110 -14.90 -16.87 -7.72
N GLN A 111 -14.94 -15.58 -8.06
CA GLN A 111 -15.12 -14.48 -7.11
C GLN A 111 -14.13 -14.61 -5.95
N ALA A 112 -12.84 -14.73 -6.25
CA ALA A 112 -11.79 -14.93 -5.25
C ALA A 112 -10.58 -14.04 -5.52
N ILE A 113 -9.86 -13.71 -4.46
CA ILE A 113 -8.57 -13.01 -4.52
C ILE A 113 -7.49 -13.93 -4.00
N GLU A 114 -6.46 -14.13 -4.81
CA GLU A 114 -5.27 -14.89 -4.43
C GLU A 114 -4.07 -13.95 -4.26
N VAL A 115 -3.42 -14.01 -3.11
CA VAL A 115 -2.14 -13.36 -2.84
C VAL A 115 -1.02 -14.26 -3.32
N LYS A 116 -0.16 -13.75 -4.19
CA LYS A 116 1.05 -14.44 -4.61
C LYS A 116 2.29 -13.69 -4.13
N ARG A 117 3.24 -14.45 -3.58
CA ARG A 117 4.57 -13.96 -3.20
C ARG A 117 5.60 -14.74 -3.99
N VAL A 118 6.43 -14.02 -4.73
CA VAL A 118 7.46 -14.62 -5.58
C VAL A 118 8.83 -14.18 -5.08
N SER A 119 9.69 -15.16 -4.81
CA SER A 119 11.10 -14.90 -4.53
C SER A 119 11.80 -14.39 -5.78
N TYR A 120 12.60 -13.35 -5.61
CA TYR A 120 13.48 -12.86 -6.66
C TYR A 120 14.82 -12.47 -6.04
N ASP A 121 15.85 -12.49 -6.86
CA ASP A 121 17.17 -12.05 -6.43
C ASP A 121 17.26 -10.51 -6.44
N TRP A 122 17.04 -9.92 -5.28
CA TRP A 122 17.16 -8.48 -5.08
C TRP A 122 18.60 -7.96 -5.27
N SER A 123 19.61 -8.84 -5.15
CA SER A 123 21.02 -8.46 -5.31
C SER A 123 21.33 -8.04 -6.76
N VAL A 124 20.70 -8.68 -7.75
CA VAL A 124 20.81 -8.32 -9.17
C VAL A 124 20.25 -6.92 -9.41
N SER A 125 19.06 -6.62 -8.85
CA SER A 125 18.44 -5.30 -8.94
C SER A 125 19.29 -4.22 -8.25
N LEU A 126 19.91 -4.55 -7.11
CA LEU A 126 20.83 -3.66 -6.43
C LEU A 126 22.11 -3.41 -7.25
N ALA A 127 22.70 -4.44 -7.84
CA ALA A 127 23.88 -4.35 -8.68
C ALA A 127 23.63 -3.45 -9.91
N LYS A 128 22.49 -3.63 -10.59
CA LYS A 128 22.06 -2.76 -11.69
C LYS A 128 21.89 -1.31 -11.24
N LYS A 129 21.26 -1.07 -10.08
CA LYS A 129 21.15 0.29 -9.50
C LYS A 129 22.51 0.91 -9.15
N ARG A 130 23.48 0.11 -8.70
CA ARG A 130 24.86 0.56 -8.45
C ARG A 130 25.58 0.92 -9.75
N GLN A 131 25.53 0.04 -10.75
CA GLN A 131 26.15 0.25 -12.06
C GLN A 131 25.58 1.48 -12.77
N ALA A 132 24.27 1.74 -12.61
CA ALA A 132 23.61 2.93 -13.13
C ALA A 132 23.96 4.23 -12.38
N GLY A 133 24.67 4.16 -11.24
CA GLY A 133 25.02 5.34 -10.44
C GLY A 133 23.81 5.98 -9.74
N LEU A 134 22.74 5.21 -9.50
CA LEU A 134 21.50 5.68 -8.88
C LEU A 134 21.52 5.61 -7.36
N LEU A 135 22.44 4.83 -6.80
CA LEU A 135 22.58 4.68 -5.35
C LEU A 135 23.63 5.66 -4.83
N PRO A 136 23.37 6.36 -3.72
CA PRO A 136 24.40 7.13 -3.05
C PRO A 136 25.46 6.17 -2.48
N PRO A 137 26.77 6.36 -2.68
CA PRO A 137 27.85 5.53 -2.13
C PRO A 137 27.76 5.07 -0.67
N LEU A 138 27.04 5.75 0.23
CA LEU A 138 26.81 5.24 1.59
C LEU A 138 25.78 4.09 1.63
N ALA A 139 25.07 3.83 0.54
CA ALA A 139 24.12 2.74 0.36
C ALA A 139 24.78 1.35 0.38
N ALA A 140 26.10 1.26 0.25
CA ALA A 140 26.83 0.01 0.41
C ALA A 140 27.02 -0.39 1.89
N LEU A 141 27.01 0.56 2.82
CA LEU A 141 27.25 0.30 4.24
C LEU A 141 26.02 -0.32 4.93
N PRO A 142 26.17 -1.19 5.94
CA PRO A 142 25.05 -1.66 6.76
C PRO A 142 24.22 -0.51 7.34
N LYS A 143 22.91 -0.71 7.48
CA LYS A 143 21.98 0.31 8.02
C LYS A 143 22.46 1.00 9.31
N PRO A 144 22.91 0.30 10.37
CA PRO A 144 23.32 0.98 11.61
C PRO A 144 24.51 1.91 11.38
N LEU A 145 25.54 1.44 10.67
CA LEU A 145 26.74 2.21 10.36
C LEU A 145 26.43 3.42 9.48
N ARG A 146 25.59 3.24 8.46
CA ARG A 146 25.15 4.32 7.56
C ARG A 146 24.42 5.43 8.31
N VAL A 147 23.55 5.06 9.25
CA VAL A 147 22.79 6.02 10.07
C VAL A 147 23.73 6.77 11.01
N ALA A 148 24.65 6.07 11.68
CA ALA A 148 25.65 6.68 12.56
C ALA A 148 26.54 7.67 11.80
N LEU A 149 27.13 7.24 10.67
CA LEU A 149 27.99 8.08 9.85
C LEU A 149 27.24 9.32 9.32
N ARG A 150 26.01 9.13 8.84
CA ARG A 150 25.19 10.26 8.39
C ARG A 150 24.93 11.26 9.52
N ARG A 151 24.62 10.78 10.73
CA ARG A 151 24.42 11.64 11.90
C ARG A 151 25.69 12.43 12.21
N CYS A 152 26.86 11.79 12.25
CA CYS A 152 28.13 12.49 12.45
C CYS A 152 28.36 13.57 11.39
N LEU A 153 28.22 13.23 10.10
CA LEU A 153 28.42 14.19 9.00
C LEU A 153 27.46 15.39 9.06
N VAL A 154 26.24 15.20 9.55
CA VAL A 154 25.27 16.28 9.75
C VAL A 154 25.68 17.15 10.94
N VAL A 155 26.08 16.56 12.06
CA VAL A 155 26.55 17.29 13.26
C VAL A 155 27.77 18.15 12.94
N PHE A 156 28.70 17.65 12.12
CA PHE A 156 29.87 18.41 11.68
C PHE A 156 29.60 19.39 10.52
N GLY A 157 28.37 19.50 10.02
CA GLY A 157 28.03 20.39 8.89
C GLY A 157 28.64 19.99 7.54
N LEU A 158 29.31 18.84 7.47
CA LEU A 158 30.02 18.35 6.29
C LEU A 158 29.10 17.59 5.31
N TYR A 159 27.92 17.17 5.76
CA TYR A 159 27.03 16.33 4.98
C TYR A 159 26.67 16.93 3.62
N ASP A 160 26.29 18.21 3.56
CA ASP A 160 25.89 18.85 2.29
C ASP A 160 27.07 19.15 1.36
N ALA A 161 28.26 19.40 1.91
CA ALA A 161 29.48 19.56 1.12
C ALA A 161 29.87 18.24 0.45
N ILE A 162 29.77 17.13 1.19
CA ILE A 162 30.05 15.78 0.69
C ILE A 162 28.97 15.33 -0.30
N ARG A 163 27.69 15.57 0.02
CA ARG A 163 26.55 15.22 -0.84
C ARG A 163 26.59 15.95 -2.19
N ARG A 164 27.05 17.19 -2.24
CA ARG A 164 27.21 17.95 -3.50
C ARG A 164 28.29 17.36 -4.42
N LYS A 165 29.30 16.70 -3.86
CA LYS A 165 30.35 16.02 -4.62
C LYS A 165 29.96 14.59 -5.05
N TRP A 166 28.73 14.17 -4.76
CA TRP A 166 28.33 12.80 -5.03
C TRP A 166 28.04 12.57 -6.52
N PRO A 167 28.73 11.63 -7.20
CA PRO A 167 28.32 11.20 -8.54
C PRO A 167 26.99 10.43 -8.46
N VAL A 168 25.87 11.14 -8.44
CA VAL A 168 24.55 10.56 -8.69
C VAL A 168 24.14 10.97 -10.09
N ARG A 169 24.05 10.00 -11.00
CA ARG A 169 23.57 10.27 -12.35
C ARG A 169 22.08 10.64 -12.27
N SER A 170 21.76 11.89 -12.60
CA SER A 170 20.38 12.28 -12.87
C SER A 170 19.98 11.64 -14.19
N LEU A 171 19.01 10.73 -14.17
CA LEU A 171 18.34 10.28 -15.38
C LEU A 171 17.59 11.50 -15.96
N LYS A 172 18.00 11.93 -17.16
CA LYS A 172 17.25 12.86 -18.01
C LYS A 172 16.28 12.05 -18.87
#